data_AF-A0A830EER6-F1
#
_entry.id   AF-A0A830EER6-F1
#
_cell.length_a   1.000
_cell.length_b   1.000
_cell.length_c   1.000
_cell.angle_alpha   90.00
_cell.angle_beta   90.00
_cell.angle_gamma   90.00
#
_symmetry.space_group_name_H-M   'P 1'
#
loop_
_entity.id
_entity.type
_entity.pdbx_description
1 polymer ?
#
loop_
_entity_poly.entity_id
_entity_poly.type
_entity_poly.pdbx_seq_one_letter_code
_entity_poly.pdbx_strand_id
1 'polypeptide(L)'
;MLRLLVANHPSVDGNKRTALNTATVFYLLNGRQFEYDDEIREILTKFGTDATAVDEDEVLEYLRAHTTEVDLNEVVRRWRGDLVEYGLEQLSDGSSDPND
;
A
#
# COMPACT_ATOMS: atom_id res chain seq x y z
N MET A 1 -4.04 8.17 -7.72
CA MET A 1 -5.01 7.28 -7.04
C MET A 1 -5.04 7.50 -5.53
N LEU A 2 -3.89 7.46 -4.83
CA LEU A 2 -3.80 7.69 -3.38
C LEU A 2 -4.52 8.96 -2.91
N ARG A 3 -4.19 10.12 -3.51
CA ARG A 3 -4.84 11.41 -3.24
C ARG A 3 -6.36 11.34 -3.31
N LEU A 4 -6.90 10.64 -4.33
CA LEU A 4 -8.34 10.57 -4.59
C LEU A 4 -9.08 9.75 -3.53
N LEU A 5 -8.49 8.65 -3.05
CA LEU A 5 -9.11 7.79 -2.03
C LEU A 5 -9.01 8.40 -0.63
N VAL A 6 -7.93 9.13 -0.35
CA VAL A 6 -7.75 9.76 0.96
C VAL A 6 -8.53 11.07 1.07
N ALA A 7 -8.36 11.98 0.11
CA ALA A 7 -8.89 13.35 0.22
C ALA A 7 -10.42 13.44 0.09
N ASN A 8 -11.05 12.47 -0.60
CA ASN A 8 -12.50 12.49 -0.81
C ASN A 8 -13.28 11.76 0.30
N HIS A 9 -12.58 11.15 1.27
CA HIS A 9 -13.17 10.41 2.39
C HIS A 9 -14.42 9.57 2.04
N PRO A 10 -14.36 8.68 1.02
CA PRO A 10 -15.54 7.96 0.54
C PRO A 10 -16.15 7.01 1.58
N SER A 11 -15.36 6.57 2.56
CA SER A 11 -15.80 5.71 3.66
C SER A 11 -15.85 6.47 4.98
N VAL A 12 -16.70 6.00 5.90
CA VAL A 12 -16.83 6.53 7.26
C VAL A 12 -15.50 6.49 8.02
N ASP A 13 -14.71 5.44 7.82
CA ASP A 13 -13.33 5.31 8.33
C ASP A 13 -12.48 4.47 7.37
N GLY A 14 -11.17 4.43 7.58
CA GLY A 14 -10.24 3.53 6.91
C GLY A 14 -9.74 4.02 5.55
N ASN A 15 -10.08 5.25 5.14
CA ASN A 15 -9.72 5.80 3.82
C ASN A 15 -8.21 5.71 3.52
N LYS A 16 -7.35 6.01 4.51
CA LYS A 16 -5.89 5.87 4.38
C LYS A 16 -5.46 4.42 4.14
N ARG A 17 -6.00 3.47 4.92
CA ARG A 17 -5.73 2.03 4.80
C ARG A 17 -6.18 1.49 3.44
N THR A 18 -7.39 1.84 3.03
CA THR A 18 -7.93 1.47 1.72
C THR A 18 -7.09 2.04 0.59
N ALA A 19 -6.69 3.31 0.68
CA ALA A 19 -5.83 3.94 -0.33
C ALA A 19 -4.50 3.19 -0.47
N LEU A 20 -3.85 2.89 0.66
CA LEU A 20 -2.56 2.20 0.68
C LEU A 20 -2.66 0.78 0.10
N ASN A 21 -3.60 -0.03 0.60
CA ASN A 21 -3.84 -1.38 0.09
C ASN A 21 -4.15 -1.39 -1.41
N THR A 22 -4.99 -0.46 -1.87
CA THR A 22 -5.34 -0.36 -3.29
C THR A 22 -4.10 0.01 -4.12
N ALA A 23 -3.26 0.94 -3.65
CA ALA A 23 -2.03 1.31 -4.35
C ALA A 23 -1.05 0.14 -4.44
N THR A 24 -0.82 -0.59 -3.36
CA THR A 24 0.05 -1.77 -3.33
C THR A 24 -0.42 -2.84 -4.31
N VAL A 25 -1.71 -3.18 -4.29
CA VAL A 25 -2.29 -4.15 -5.24
C VAL A 25 -2.21 -3.65 -6.67
N PHE A 26 -2.47 -2.35 -6.90
CA PHE A 26 -2.37 -1.76 -8.22
C PHE A 26 -0.95 -1.87 -8.79
N TYR A 27 0.07 -1.54 -8.02
CA TYR A 27 1.47 -1.71 -8.46
C TYR A 27 1.78 -3.17 -8.75
N LEU A 28 1.37 -4.09 -7.89
CA LEU A 28 1.66 -5.51 -8.05
C LEU A 28 1.06 -6.07 -9.34
N LEU A 29 -0.20 -5.72 -9.64
CA LEU A 29 -0.86 -6.14 -10.89
C LEU A 29 -0.18 -5.57 -12.14
N ASN A 30 0.64 -4.53 -11.99
CA ASN A 30 1.47 -3.95 -13.03
C ASN A 30 2.93 -4.46 -13.01
N GLY A 31 3.22 -5.56 -12.29
CA GLY A 31 4.56 -6.14 -12.21
C GLY A 31 5.55 -5.32 -11.37
N ARG A 32 5.03 -4.53 -10.41
CA ARG A 32 5.84 -3.69 -9.54
C ARG A 32 5.53 -3.98 -8.07
N GLN A 33 6.55 -4.12 -7.24
CA GLN A 33 6.37 -4.23 -5.81
C GLN A 33 6.60 -2.86 -5.19
N PHE A 34 5.56 -2.36 -4.52
CA PHE A 34 5.61 -1.12 -3.76
C PHE A 34 5.83 -1.47 -2.29
N GLU A 35 7.02 -1.15 -1.78
CA GLU A 35 7.41 -1.35 -0.38
C GLU A 35 7.61 0.01 0.25
N TYR A 36 6.76 0.36 1.21
CA TYR A 36 6.77 1.67 1.85
C TYR A 36 7.26 1.57 3.29
N ASP A 37 7.79 2.67 3.78
CA ASP A 37 8.18 2.87 5.17
C ASP A 37 7.19 3.78 5.90
N ASP A 38 7.58 4.33 7.05
CA ASP A 38 6.71 5.16 7.87
C ASP A 38 6.37 6.52 7.24
N GLU A 39 7.16 7.01 6.29
CA GLU A 39 6.95 8.29 5.60
C GLU A 39 5.61 8.32 4.84
N ILE A 40 5.14 7.17 4.35
CA ILE A 40 3.83 7.07 3.69
C ILE A 40 2.69 7.55 4.59
N ARG A 41 2.80 7.36 5.92
CA ARG A 41 1.75 7.77 6.87
C ARG A 41 1.65 9.29 6.92
N GLU A 42 2.76 10.00 6.77
CA GLU A 42 2.79 11.47 6.70
C GLU A 42 2.14 11.95 5.40
N ILE A 43 2.52 11.37 4.26
CA ILE A 43 1.95 11.69 2.94
C ILE A 43 0.42 11.49 2.95
N LEU A 44 -0.06 10.34 3.44
CA LEU A 44 -1.49 10.03 3.55
C LEU A 44 -2.20 10.95 4.56
N THR A 45 -1.51 11.42 5.59
CA THR A 45 -2.10 12.38 6.53
C THR A 45 -2.26 13.73 5.88
N LYS A 46 -1.23 14.25 5.19
CA LYS A 46 -1.31 15.51 4.46
C LYS A 46 -2.43 15.48 3.42
N PHE A 47 -2.59 14.39 2.66
CA PHE A 47 -3.70 14.23 1.72
C PHE A 47 -5.08 14.25 2.38
N GLY A 48 -5.22 13.78 3.62
CA GLY A 48 -6.49 13.78 4.34
C GLY A 48 -6.81 15.09 5.06
N THR A 49 -5.83 15.97 5.26
CA THR A 49 -6.02 17.24 5.98
C THR A 49 -6.03 18.45 5.04
N ASP A 50 -5.06 18.52 4.12
CA ASP A 50 -4.94 19.59 3.13
C ASP A 50 -4.28 19.03 1.87
N ALA A 51 -5.10 18.40 1.01
CA ALA A 51 -4.65 17.81 -0.24
C ALA A 51 -4.18 18.84 -1.28
N THR A 52 -4.30 20.14 -1.03
CA THR A 52 -3.85 21.21 -1.94
C THR A 52 -2.46 21.72 -1.59
N ALA A 53 -2.04 21.54 -0.34
CA ALA A 53 -0.70 21.88 0.13
C ALA A 53 0.34 20.76 -0.08
N VAL A 54 -0.08 19.59 -0.57
CA VAL A 54 0.82 18.47 -0.86
C VAL A 54 1.56 18.72 -2.18
N ASP A 55 2.89 18.66 -2.13
CA ASP A 55 3.74 18.66 -3.31
C ASP A 55 3.61 17.30 -4.04
N GLU A 56 3.10 17.32 -5.27
CA GLU A 56 2.91 16.09 -6.04
C GLU A 56 4.26 15.51 -6.53
N ASP A 57 5.28 16.33 -6.73
CA ASP A 57 6.59 15.86 -7.20
C ASP A 57 7.34 15.10 -6.10
N GLU A 58 7.29 15.60 -4.85
CA GLU A 58 7.84 14.90 -3.66
C GLU A 58 7.18 13.53 -3.49
N VAL A 59 5.85 13.46 -3.61
CA VAL A 59 5.11 12.20 -3.51
C VAL A 59 5.48 11.24 -4.65
N LEU A 60 5.65 11.73 -5.87
CA LEU A 60 6.05 10.90 -7.01
C LEU A 60 7.48 10.37 -6.84
N GLU A 61 8.39 11.18 -6.31
CA GLU A 61 9.76 10.78 -5.99
C GLU A 61 9.77 9.68 -4.93
N TYR A 62 9.04 9.87 -3.83
CA TYR A 62 8.86 8.85 -2.79
C TYR A 62 8.35 7.54 -3.38
N LEU A 63 7.26 7.58 -4.15
CA LEU A 63 6.67 6.37 -4.74
C LEU A 63 7.64 5.65 -5.68
N ARG A 64 8.44 6.38 -6.46
CA ARG A 64 9.44 5.78 -7.36
C ARG A 64 10.59 5.14 -6.60
N ALA A 65 11.10 5.80 -5.56
CA ALA A 65 12.18 5.26 -4.72
C ALA A 65 11.78 3.95 -4.04
N HIS A 66 10.49 3.82 -3.71
CA HIS A 66 9.90 2.70 -2.99
C HIS A 66 9.24 1.64 -3.88
N THR A 67 9.44 1.72 -5.20
CA THR A 67 8.83 0.79 -6.15
C THR A 67 9.89 0.08 -6.98
N THR A 68 9.90 -1.25 -6.94
CA THR A 68 10.80 -2.11 -7.74
C THR A 68 10.02 -2.97 -8.72
N GLU A 69 10.68 -3.48 -9.77
CA GLU A 69 10.07 -4.42 -10.70
C GLU A 69 10.12 -5.84 -10.16
N VAL A 70 9.07 -6.63 -10.41
CA VAL A 70 8.97 -8.02 -9.95
C VAL A 70 8.35 -8.92 -11.02
N ASP A 71 8.74 -10.19 -11.02
CA ASP A 71 8.01 -11.22 -11.79
C ASP A 71 6.76 -11.61 -11.00
N LEU A 72 5.61 -11.14 -11.49
CA LEU A 72 4.31 -11.45 -10.89
C LEU A 72 4.08 -12.98 -10.79
N ASN A 73 4.58 -13.77 -11.73
CA ASN A 73 4.43 -15.23 -11.66
C ASN A 73 5.22 -15.82 -10.50
N GLU A 74 6.39 -15.28 -10.21
CA GLU A 74 7.19 -15.69 -9.05
C GLU A 74 6.48 -15.34 -7.75
N VAL A 75 5.97 -14.11 -7.64
CA VAL A 75 5.21 -13.67 -6.46
C VAL A 75 3.98 -14.56 -6.23
N VAL A 76 3.18 -14.82 -7.28
CA VAL A 76 2.00 -15.67 -7.19
C VAL A 76 2.35 -17.12 -6.83
N ARG A 77 3.46 -17.65 -7.37
CA ARG A 77 3.93 -19.00 -7.01
C ARG A 77 4.33 -19.06 -5.54
N ARG A 78 5.04 -18.06 -5.03
CA ARG A 78 5.42 -17.96 -3.61
C ARG A 78 4.18 -17.96 -2.73
N TRP A 79 3.23 -17.06 -2.98
CA TRP A 79 1.99 -16.98 -2.20
C TRP A 79 1.18 -18.28 -2.21
N ARG A 80 1.15 -18.99 -3.35
CA ARG A 80 0.52 -20.30 -3.42
C ARG A 80 1.28 -21.33 -2.55
N GLY A 81 2.60 -21.30 -2.57
CA GLY A 81 3.45 -22.13 -1.71
C GLY A 81 3.16 -21.88 -0.24
N ASP A 82 3.23 -20.61 0.18
CA ASP A 82 2.98 -20.19 1.57
C ASP A 82 1.58 -20.61 2.03
N LEU A 83 0.56 -20.43 1.19
CA LEU A 83 -0.81 -20.84 1.50
C LEU A 83 -0.96 -22.36 1.65
N VAL A 84 -0.23 -23.15 0.85
CA VAL A 84 -0.24 -24.61 0.94
C VAL A 84 0.53 -25.11 2.16
N GLU A 85 1.67 -24.48 2.48
CA GLU A 85 2.53 -24.88 3.60
C GLU A 85 1.93 -24.50 4.95
N TYR A 86 1.40 -23.28 5.07
CA TYR A 86 0.97 -22.72 6.35
C TYR A 86 -0.55 -22.62 6.50
N GLY A 87 -1.31 -22.94 5.46
CA GLY A 87 -2.76 -22.76 5.47
C GLY A 87 -3.17 -21.31 5.66
N LEU A 88 -4.43 -21.07 6.02
CA LEU A 88 -4.93 -19.72 6.33
C LEU A 88 -4.51 -19.23 7.73
N GLU A 89 -3.97 -20.10 8.58
CA GLU A 89 -3.69 -19.82 10.00
C GLU A 89 -2.53 -18.83 10.18
N GLN A 90 -1.45 -18.92 9.38
CA GLN A 90 -0.36 -17.93 9.42
C GLN A 90 -0.64 -16.65 8.64
N LEU A 91 -1.68 -16.62 7.80
CA LEU A 91 -2.17 -15.35 7.23
C LEU A 91 -2.94 -14.52 8.28
N SER A 92 -3.36 -15.11 9.40
CA SER A 92 -3.93 -14.37 10.53
C SER A 92 -2.92 -14.05 11.64
N ASP A 93 -1.90 -14.89 11.85
CA ASP A 93 -1.01 -14.81 13.03
C ASP A 93 0.21 -13.88 12.88
N GLY A 94 0.27 -13.09 11.80
CA GLY A 94 1.28 -12.05 11.60
C GLY A 94 0.80 -10.62 11.85
N SER A 95 -0.45 -10.42 12.28
CA SER A 95 -0.92 -9.12 12.73
C SER A 95 -0.40 -8.84 14.15
N SER A 96 0.92 -8.68 14.31
CA SER A 96 1.34 -7.55 15.14
C SER A 96 0.65 -6.36 14.50
N ASP A 97 -0.36 -5.81 15.15
CA ASP A 97 -1.09 -4.68 14.63
C ASP A 97 -0.07 -3.64 14.15
N PRO A 98 0.07 -3.36 12.85
CA PRO A 98 0.94 -2.28 12.41
C PRO A 98 0.29 -0.92 12.68
N ASN A 99 -0.83 -0.89 13.42
CA ASN A 99 -1.62 0.26 13.83
C ASN A 99 -1.54 0.62 15.33
N ASP A 100 -0.51 0.19 16.07
CA ASP A 100 -0.07 0.89 17.29
C ASP A 100 1.05 1.90 16.96
#